data_AF-A0A830BCM7-F1
#
_entry.id   AF-A0A830BCM7-F1
#
_cell.length_a   1.000
_cell.length_b   1.000
_cell.length_c   1.000
_cell.angle_alpha   90.00
_cell.angle_beta   90.00
_cell.angle_gamma   90.00
#
_symmetry.space_group_name_H-M   'P 1'
#
loop_
_entity.id
_entity.type
_entity.pdbx_description
1 polymer ?
#
loop_
_entity_poly.entity_id
_entity_poly.type
_entity_poly.pdbx_seq_one_letter_code
_entity_poly.pdbx_strand_id
1 'polypeptide(L)'
;MKELALGLEKIKVKFLLVLREADKGNVFDGKVRQLELPKGIEERVEGIGMVEKDWVPQPQILAHPSTSGFMSHCGWNSCMESISMGVPIAEWPIHSDQPSNTVLITDILKMGLVVRDWKQRMELVRALSVVSVVRRLMASEEGYEIW
;
A
#
# COMPACT_ATOMS: atom_id res chain seq x y z
N MET A 1 -0.59 12.12 -0.60
CA MET A 1 -1.82 11.75 0.15
C MET A 1 -3.11 12.03 -0.60
N LYS A 2 -3.31 13.21 -1.20
CA LYS A 2 -4.54 13.53 -1.96
C LYS A 2 -4.91 12.50 -3.04
N GLU A 3 -3.98 12.14 -3.93
CA GLU A 3 -4.26 11.17 -5.01
C GLU A 3 -4.54 9.76 -4.48
N LEU A 4 -3.87 9.33 -3.41
CA LEU A 4 -4.13 8.04 -2.76
C LEU A 4 -5.56 8.01 -2.19
N ALA A 5 -5.96 9.06 -1.46
CA ALA A 5 -7.32 9.19 -0.93
C ALA A 5 -8.38 9.16 -2.05
N LEU A 6 -8.17 9.93 -3.11
CA LEU A 6 -9.07 9.93 -4.28
C LEU A 6 -9.13 8.57 -4.98
N GLY A 7 -8.02 7.82 -4.99
CA GLY A 7 -7.98 6.46 -5.52
C GLY A 7 -8.82 5.49 -4.67
N LEU A 8 -8.64 5.53 -3.35
CA LEU A 8 -9.37 4.69 -2.40
C LEU A 8 -10.88 4.99 -2.40
N GLU A 9 -11.28 6.26 -2.52
CA GLU A 9 -12.70 6.63 -2.66
C GLU A 9 -13.32 6.07 -3.97
N LYS A 10 -12.53 5.98 -5.05
CA LYS A 10 -13.00 5.53 -6.36
C LYS A 10 -13.01 4.02 -6.55
N ILE A 11 -12.18 3.28 -5.82
CA ILE A 11 -11.95 1.87 -6.12
C ILE A 11 -13.14 0.96 -5.77
N LYS A 12 -13.98 1.38 -4.81
CA LYS A 12 -15.14 0.61 -4.31
C LYS A 12 -14.79 -0.80 -3.82
N VAL A 13 -13.58 -0.96 -3.30
CA VAL A 13 -13.08 -2.19 -2.67
C VAL A 13 -12.85 -1.89 -1.20
N LYS A 14 -13.07 -2.88 -0.32
CA LYS A 14 -12.83 -2.71 1.11
C LYS A 14 -11.35 -2.51 1.38
N PHE A 15 -11.00 -1.57 2.26
CA PHE A 15 -9.61 -1.31 2.62
C PHE A 15 -9.47 -0.87 4.07
N LEU A 16 -8.28 -1.10 4.63
CA LEU A 16 -7.81 -0.50 5.87
C LEU A 16 -6.59 0.36 5.55
N LEU A 17 -6.72 1.68 5.68
CA LEU A 17 -5.64 2.63 5.47
C LEU A 17 -5.03 3.01 6.82
N VAL A 18 -3.75 2.68 7.02
CA VAL A 18 -3.03 3.01 8.25
C VAL A 18 -2.14 4.24 8.00
N LEU A 19 -2.28 5.26 8.82
CA LEU A 19 -1.48 6.49 8.79
C LEU A 19 -0.95 6.82 10.18
N ARG A 20 0.19 6.22 10.51
CA ARG A 20 0.78 6.41 11.83
C ARG A 20 1.31 7.82 11.96
N GLU A 21 0.98 8.48 13.05
CA GLU A 21 1.56 9.77 13.42
C GLU A 21 3.09 9.70 13.54
N ALA A 22 3.63 8.57 13.97
CA ALA A 22 5.08 8.32 14.05
C ALA A 22 5.79 8.36 12.67
N ASP A 23 5.08 8.02 11.58
CA ASP A 23 5.62 8.02 10.22
C ASP A 23 5.69 9.43 9.61
N LYS A 24 5.21 10.44 10.35
CA LYS A 24 5.33 11.86 9.98
C LYS A 24 6.73 12.41 10.24
N GLY A 25 7.60 11.72 10.97
CA GLY A 25 8.99 12.15 11.16
C GLY A 25 9.85 11.85 9.94
N ASN A 26 10.47 12.86 9.32
CA ASN A 26 11.49 12.63 8.31
C ASN A 26 12.85 12.48 8.99
N VAL A 27 13.34 11.24 9.06
CA VAL A 27 14.61 10.87 9.75
C VAL A 27 15.82 11.62 9.16
N PHE A 28 15.73 12.11 7.93
CA PHE A 28 16.83 12.75 7.20
C PHE A 28 16.91 14.28 7.32
N ASP A 29 15.82 14.98 7.65
CA ASP A 29 15.82 16.46 7.71
C ASP A 29 15.11 17.05 8.95
N GLY A 30 14.61 16.21 9.86
CA GLY A 30 13.91 16.64 11.08
C GLY A 30 12.58 17.35 10.81
N LYS A 31 12.11 17.41 9.55
CA LYS A 31 10.82 18.02 9.22
C LYS A 31 9.70 17.01 9.40
N VAL A 32 8.59 17.50 9.93
CA VAL A 32 7.35 16.74 9.99
C VAL A 32 6.77 16.67 8.57
N ARG A 33 6.76 15.49 7.95
CA ARG A 33 5.93 15.20 6.79
C ARG A 33 4.48 15.36 7.22
N GLN A 34 3.80 16.37 6.71
CA GLN A 34 2.35 16.45 6.79
C GLN A 34 1.75 15.38 5.87
N LEU A 35 1.63 14.14 6.38
CA LEU A 35 0.71 13.15 5.83
C LEU A 35 -0.72 13.55 6.21
N GLU A 36 -1.22 14.62 5.59
CA GLU A 36 -2.62 15.02 5.75
C GLU A 36 -3.47 14.38 4.66
N LEU A 37 -4.49 13.63 5.07
CA LEU A 37 -5.55 13.21 4.17
C LEU A 37 -6.49 14.39 3.89
N PRO A 38 -7.19 14.39 2.74
CA PRO A 38 -8.24 15.37 2.48
C PRO A 38 -9.29 15.32 3.60
N LYS A 39 -9.67 16.49 4.12
CA LYS A 39 -10.73 16.61 5.15
C LYS A 39 -11.98 15.85 4.73
N GLY A 40 -12.61 15.16 5.67
CA GLY A 40 -13.86 14.45 5.43
C GLY A 40 -13.72 13.06 4.80
N ILE A 41 -12.49 12.50 4.73
CA ILE A 41 -12.27 11.20 4.07
C ILE A 41 -12.92 10.06 4.84
N GLU A 42 -12.87 10.07 6.18
CA GLU A 42 -13.43 9.03 7.04
C GLU A 42 -14.93 8.87 6.77
N GLU A 43 -15.63 10.00 6.63
CA GLU A 43 -17.06 10.07 6.29
C GLU A 43 -17.32 9.63 4.84
N ARG A 44 -16.45 10.01 3.89
CA ARG A 44 -16.62 9.63 2.47
C ARG A 44 -16.41 8.14 2.21
N VAL A 45 -15.64 7.47 3.06
CA VAL A 45 -15.31 6.03 2.90
C VAL A 45 -16.07 5.16 3.89
N GLU A 46 -16.95 5.73 4.72
CA GLU A 46 -17.78 5.01 5.68
C GLU A 46 -18.53 3.85 5.00
N GLY A 47 -18.52 2.68 5.65
CA GLY A 47 -19.12 1.46 5.12
C GLY A 47 -18.30 0.75 4.02
N ILE A 48 -17.26 1.38 3.48
CA ILE A 48 -16.36 0.78 2.47
C ILE A 48 -14.96 0.56 3.05
N GLY A 49 -14.38 1.57 3.69
CA GLY A 49 -13.02 1.52 4.21
C GLY A 49 -12.90 2.07 5.62
N MET A 50 -11.76 1.78 6.25
CA MET A 50 -11.39 2.27 7.56
C MET A 50 -10.07 3.05 7.46
N VAL A 51 -9.95 4.14 8.21
CA VAL A 51 -8.72 4.91 8.35
C VAL A 51 -8.27 4.79 9.80
N GLU A 52 -7.09 4.20 10.02
CA GLU A 52 -6.51 4.00 11.35
C GLU A 52 -5.26 4.89 11.50
N LYS A 53 -5.18 5.61 12.62
CA LYS A 53 -4.08 6.56 12.90
C LYS A 53 -3.10 6.01 13.94
N ASP A 54 -3.54 5.02 14.70
CA ASP A 54 -2.72 4.34 15.68
C ASP A 54 -1.97 3.15 15.08
N TRP A 55 -1.18 2.49 15.94
CA TRP A 55 -0.52 1.25 15.56
C TRP A 55 -1.55 0.14 15.34
N VAL A 56 -1.34 -0.67 14.31
CA VAL A 56 -2.15 -1.85 14.02
C VAL A 56 -1.30 -3.12 14.09
N PRO A 57 -1.90 -4.26 14.47
CA PRO A 57 -1.22 -5.53 14.42
C PRO A 57 -1.15 -6.07 12.99
N GLN A 58 -0.22 -5.52 12.21
CA GLN A 58 -0.02 -5.87 10.79
C GLN A 58 0.06 -7.39 10.54
N PRO A 59 0.79 -8.22 11.33
CA PRO A 59 0.80 -9.66 11.10
C PRO A 59 -0.58 -10.31 11.24
N GLN A 60 -1.42 -9.83 12.16
CA GLN A 60 -2.77 -10.37 12.38
C GLN A 60 -3.73 -9.94 11.27
N ILE A 61 -3.56 -8.71 10.75
CA ILE A 61 -4.29 -8.23 9.58
C ILE A 61 -3.92 -9.06 8.35
N LEU A 62 -2.63 -9.29 8.10
CA LEU A 62 -2.16 -10.09 6.96
C LEU A 62 -2.59 -11.55 7.06
N ALA A 63 -2.63 -12.12 8.27
CA ALA A 63 -3.12 -13.48 8.50
C ALA A 63 -4.65 -13.62 8.39
N HIS A 64 -5.39 -12.51 8.32
CA HIS A 64 -6.85 -12.55 8.34
C HIS A 64 -7.41 -13.00 6.98
N PRO A 65 -8.35 -13.97 6.91
CA PRO A 65 -8.88 -14.49 5.64
C PRO A 65 -9.57 -13.47 4.73
N SER A 66 -9.98 -12.32 5.27
CA SER A 66 -10.55 -11.21 4.48
C SER A 66 -9.51 -10.29 3.85
N THR A 67 -8.22 -10.51 4.13
CA THR A 67 -7.12 -9.75 3.53
C THR A 67 -6.66 -10.45 2.27
N SER A 68 -6.88 -9.81 1.12
CA SER A 68 -6.49 -10.35 -0.19
C SER A 68 -5.43 -9.53 -0.90
N GLY A 69 -4.88 -8.50 -0.25
CA GLY A 69 -3.83 -7.67 -0.83
C GLY A 69 -3.26 -6.69 0.19
N PHE A 70 -1.99 -6.33 -0.01
CA PHE A 70 -1.26 -5.45 0.88
C PHE A 70 -0.51 -4.37 0.10
N MET A 71 -0.89 -3.10 0.28
CA MET A 71 -0.08 -2.00 -0.24
C MET A 71 1.06 -1.69 0.73
N SER A 72 2.30 -1.83 0.26
CA SER A 72 3.48 -1.76 1.12
C SER A 72 4.60 -0.94 0.50
N HIS A 73 5.38 -0.31 1.37
CA HIS A 73 6.64 0.34 0.98
C HIS A 73 7.76 -0.65 0.69
N CYS A 74 7.50 -1.96 0.79
CA CYS A 74 8.45 -3.03 0.49
C CYS A 74 9.68 -3.08 1.41
N GLY A 75 9.54 -2.67 2.67
CA GLY A 75 10.55 -2.95 3.69
C GLY A 75 10.61 -4.46 3.97
N TRP A 76 11.82 -5.00 4.17
CA TRP A 76 12.03 -6.45 4.20
C TRP A 76 11.13 -7.21 5.18
N ASN A 77 10.94 -6.71 6.40
CA ASN A 77 10.05 -7.35 7.38
C ASN A 77 8.60 -7.42 6.89
N SER A 78 8.08 -6.33 6.31
CA SER A 78 6.73 -6.31 5.77
C SER A 78 6.57 -7.21 4.54
N CYS A 79 7.62 -7.33 3.71
CA CYS A 79 7.63 -8.31 2.62
C CYS A 79 7.57 -9.73 3.17
N MET A 80 8.40 -10.06 4.17
CA MET A 80 8.43 -11.40 4.77
C MET A 80 7.10 -11.78 5.43
N GLU A 81 6.45 -10.85 6.12
CA GLU A 81 5.11 -11.07 6.69
C GLU A 81 4.08 -11.35 5.59
N SER A 82 4.08 -10.56 4.50
CA SER A 82 3.16 -10.74 3.37
C SER A 82 3.37 -12.07 2.65
N ILE A 83 4.63 -12.43 2.37
CA ILE A 83 5.00 -13.71 1.75
C ILE A 83 4.54 -14.87 2.64
N SER A 84 4.82 -14.80 3.94
CA SER A 84 4.47 -15.87 4.89
C SER A 84 2.96 -16.08 5.01
N MET A 85 2.17 -15.02 4.81
CA MET A 85 0.71 -15.09 4.89
C MET A 85 0.03 -15.33 3.55
N GLY A 86 0.79 -15.44 2.47
CA GLY A 86 0.19 -15.63 1.15
C GLY A 86 -0.60 -14.39 0.68
N VAL A 87 -0.12 -13.18 0.96
CA VAL A 87 -0.79 -11.94 0.59
C VAL A 87 0.03 -11.19 -0.49
N PRO A 88 -0.57 -10.84 -1.64
CA PRO A 88 0.16 -10.20 -2.73
C PRO A 88 0.34 -8.70 -2.45
N ILE A 89 1.38 -8.10 -3.03
CA ILE A 89 1.85 -6.76 -2.65
C ILE A 89 1.59 -5.73 -3.75
N ALA A 90 0.88 -4.64 -3.42
CA ALA A 90 0.88 -3.41 -4.20
C ALA A 90 2.07 -2.54 -3.77
N GLU A 91 3.09 -2.46 -4.62
CA GLU A 91 4.42 -2.01 -4.20
C GLU A 91 4.62 -0.50 -4.38
N TRP A 92 5.04 0.16 -3.30
CA TRP A 92 5.30 1.59 -3.26
C TRP A 92 6.65 1.90 -2.57
N PRO A 93 7.80 1.49 -3.14
CA PRO A 93 9.11 1.67 -2.51
C PRO A 93 9.44 3.14 -2.27
N ILE A 94 9.95 3.48 -1.08
CA ILE A 94 10.20 4.86 -0.58
C ILE A 94 11.69 5.17 -0.36
N HIS A 95 12.51 4.24 0.12
CA HIS A 95 13.95 4.43 0.36
C HIS A 95 14.70 3.11 0.64
N SER A 96 16.00 3.21 0.93
CA SER A 96 16.85 2.09 1.36
C SER A 96 16.84 0.89 0.40
N ASP A 97 16.61 -0.31 0.92
CA ASP A 97 16.56 -1.61 0.25
C ASP A 97 15.23 -1.87 -0.47
N GLN A 98 14.21 -1.04 -0.21
CA GLN A 98 12.85 -1.22 -0.72
C GLN A 98 12.78 -1.36 -2.26
N PRO A 99 13.54 -0.61 -3.07
CA PRO A 99 13.54 -0.79 -4.52
C PRO A 99 14.07 -2.16 -4.96
N SER A 100 15.08 -2.68 -4.28
CA SER A 100 15.63 -4.02 -4.56
C SER A 100 14.65 -5.10 -4.13
N ASN A 101 13.97 -4.91 -2.99
CA ASN A 101 12.91 -5.81 -2.55
C ASN A 101 11.76 -5.83 -3.57
N THR A 102 11.35 -4.68 -4.12
CA THR A 102 10.37 -4.59 -5.21
C THR A 102 10.74 -5.47 -6.40
N VAL A 103 11.99 -5.41 -6.85
CA VAL A 103 12.47 -6.29 -7.95
C VAL A 103 12.35 -7.77 -7.58
N LEU A 104 12.73 -8.16 -6.36
CA LEU A 104 12.59 -9.54 -5.92
C LEU A 104 11.11 -9.99 -5.90
N ILE A 105 10.22 -9.19 -5.31
CA ILE A 105 8.80 -9.53 -5.19
C ILE A 105 8.11 -9.60 -6.57
N THR A 106 8.29 -8.57 -7.39
CA THR A 106 7.62 -8.48 -8.70
C THR A 106 8.27 -9.39 -9.75
N ASP A 107 9.60 -9.35 -9.90
CA ASP A 107 10.25 -9.99 -11.05
C ASP A 107 10.58 -11.47 -10.80
N ILE A 108 10.88 -11.85 -9.55
CA ILE A 108 11.30 -13.21 -9.22
C ILE A 108 10.17 -14.01 -8.60
N LEU A 109 9.58 -13.52 -7.51
CA LEU A 109 8.55 -14.25 -6.78
C LEU A 109 7.19 -14.19 -7.48
N LYS A 110 6.97 -13.21 -8.36
CA LYS A 110 5.66 -12.96 -9.00
C LYS A 110 4.57 -12.74 -7.96
N MET A 111 4.88 -11.99 -6.90
CA MET A 111 3.99 -11.74 -5.76
C MET A 111 3.54 -10.29 -5.62
N GLY A 112 3.86 -9.43 -6.58
CA GLY A 112 3.57 -8.01 -6.45
C GLY A 112 3.38 -7.27 -7.76
N LEU A 113 2.73 -6.12 -7.63
CA LEU A 113 2.48 -5.17 -8.71
C LEU A 113 2.98 -3.79 -8.29
N VAL A 114 3.84 -3.21 -9.12
CA VAL A 114 4.43 -1.89 -8.87
C VAL A 114 3.37 -0.79 -9.02
N VAL A 115 3.09 -0.08 -7.93
CA VAL A 115 2.26 1.13 -7.91
C VAL A 115 3.09 2.36 -8.27
N ARG A 116 4.33 2.41 -7.77
CA ARG A 116 5.27 3.50 -8.05
C ARG A 116 6.65 2.95 -8.39
N ASP A 117 7.08 3.15 -9.62
CA ASP A 117 8.47 2.86 -10.02
C ASP A 117 9.44 3.76 -9.24
N TRP A 118 10.46 3.15 -8.65
CA TRP A 118 11.54 3.85 -7.95
C TRP A 118 12.28 4.88 -8.83
N LYS A 119 12.42 4.61 -10.12
CA LYS A 119 13.00 5.55 -11.09
C LYS A 119 12.15 6.81 -11.20
N GLN A 120 10.85 6.68 -11.04
CA GLN A 120 9.86 7.76 -11.07
C GLN A 120 9.43 8.21 -9.66
N ARG A 121 10.25 7.96 -8.63
CA ARG A 121 9.89 8.26 -7.22
C ARG A 121 9.52 9.72 -6.92
N MET A 122 9.95 10.65 -7.77
CA MET A 122 9.64 12.08 -7.69
C MET A 122 8.36 12.46 -8.43
N GLU A 123 7.82 11.57 -9.27
CA GLU A 123 6.59 11.79 -10.01
C GLU A 123 5.36 11.54 -9.14
N LEU A 124 4.29 12.29 -9.42
CA LEU A 124 3.01 12.12 -8.75
C LEU A 124 2.30 10.87 -9.27
N VAL A 125 2.10 9.88 -8.41
CA VAL A 125 1.19 8.77 -8.70
C VAL A 125 -0.25 9.27 -8.66
N ARG A 126 -0.95 9.20 -9.79
CA ARG A 126 -2.34 9.63 -9.92
C ARG A 126 -3.30 8.62 -9.30
N ALA A 127 -4.45 9.10 -8.85
CA ALA A 127 -5.52 8.28 -8.29
C ALA A 127 -5.93 7.12 -9.20
N LEU A 128 -5.94 7.36 -10.52
CA LEU A 128 -6.26 6.32 -11.52
C LEU A 128 -5.23 5.19 -11.55
N SER A 129 -3.94 5.49 -11.34
CA SER A 129 -2.90 4.46 -11.27
C SER A 129 -3.08 3.59 -10.03
N VAL A 130 -3.41 4.20 -8.89
CA VAL A 130 -3.75 3.48 -7.65
C VAL A 130 -4.94 2.55 -7.86
N VAL A 131 -6.02 3.06 -8.44
CA VAL A 131 -7.22 2.27 -8.74
C VAL A 131 -6.91 1.09 -9.66
N SER A 132 -6.12 1.33 -10.72
CA SER A 132 -5.74 0.30 -11.69
C SER A 132 -4.96 -0.83 -11.03
N VAL A 133 -3.90 -0.51 -10.28
CA VAL A 133 -3.04 -1.52 -9.66
C VAL A 133 -3.79 -2.31 -8.59
N VAL A 134 -4.52 -1.65 -7.71
CA VAL A 134 -5.26 -2.36 -6.66
C VAL A 134 -6.39 -3.22 -7.26
N ARG A 135 -7.05 -2.79 -8.34
CA ARG A 135 -8.03 -3.66 -9.03
C ARG A 135 -7.39 -4.89 -9.65
N ARG A 136 -6.23 -4.76 -10.28
CA ARG A 136 -5.48 -5.91 -10.81
C ARG A 136 -5.10 -6.86 -9.67
N LEU A 137 -4.51 -6.32 -8.61
CA LEU A 137 -4.12 -7.11 -7.43
C LEU A 137 -5.30 -7.90 -6.84
N MET A 138 -6.50 -7.31 -6.82
CA MET A 138 -7.67 -7.88 -6.12
C MET A 138 -8.63 -8.68 -7.01
N ALA A 139 -8.59 -8.53 -8.35
CA ALA A 139 -9.67 -8.99 -9.22
C ALA A 139 -9.27 -9.55 -10.59
N SER A 140 -8.00 -9.54 -10.99
CA SER A 140 -7.60 -10.12 -12.29
C SER A 140 -7.16 -11.58 -12.17
N GLU A 141 -7.23 -12.32 -13.28
CA GLU A 141 -6.53 -13.60 -13.42
C GLU A 141 -5.06 -13.46 -13.05
N GLU A 142 -4.40 -12.35 -13.40
CA GLU A 142 -3.04 -12.01 -12.93
C GLU A 142 -2.92 -11.95 -11.40
N GLY A 143 -3.97 -11.53 -10.67
CA GLY A 143 -3.99 -11.56 -9.20
C GLY A 143 -4.17 -12.98 -8.63
N TYR A 144 -4.82 -13.87 -9.39
CA TYR A 144 -4.92 -15.30 -9.08
C TYR A 144 -3.69 -16.09 -9.52
N GLU A 145 -3.01 -15.72 -10.62
CA GLU A 145 -1.78 -16.34 -11.15
C GLU A 145 -0.52 -15.93 -10.39
N ILE A 146 -0.61 -14.85 -9.60
CA ILE A 146 0.32 -14.56 -8.50
C ILE A 146 0.28 -15.68 -7.42
N TRP A 147 -0.66 -16.64 -7.53
CA TRP A 147 -0.81 -17.82 -6.66
C TRP A 147 -0.85 -19.15 -7.42
#